data_AF-A0A316ALZ5-F1
#
_entry.id   AF-A0A316ALZ5-F1
#
_cell.length_a   1.000
_cell.length_b   1.000
_cell.length_c   1.000
_cell.angle_alpha   90.00
_cell.angle_beta   90.00
_cell.angle_gamma   90.00
#
_symmetry.space_group_name_H-M   'P 1'
#
loop_
_entity.id
_entity.type
_entity.pdbx_description
1 polymer ?
#
loop_
_entity_poly.entity_id
_entity_poly.type
_entity_poly.pdbx_seq_one_letter_code
_entity_poly.pdbx_strand_id
1 'polypeptide(L)'
;MKKIFLLGLISLFIWSCSDDSSNNTSDNDYDWDIDSFNSSSSIQSSSSQDSLNVELSSAKVESSSSVTNSSSSVTSSSSEKDDVISCKTETEDNCIYGTLLDERDGKSYKTVKIKNTWWMAENLNYADSLKTPSLKGKSWRYDNSPDNCEKFGRLYTWAAAIDSVKFATDDKNPQECGDGRNCVQSWPDKVQGICPDGWQLPDHDQLANFIIDVGGYATAGVTLKSQSGWYNDGNGSDAIGFNVLPSGIRFENGSFDSLGAVFWGSTEVMSGATTLYFYYDYEYAGLLDQEKSYAFSIRCVKD
;
A
#
# COMPACT_ATOMS: atom_id res chain seq x y z
N MET A 1 25.41 19.93 73.34
CA MET A 1 24.81 21.24 73.05
C MET A 1 24.20 21.22 71.65
N LYS A 2 23.11 21.96 71.43
CA LYS A 2 22.41 22.24 70.14
C LYS A 2 22.00 21.04 69.26
N LYS A 3 20.68 20.80 69.25
CA LYS A 3 19.94 20.16 68.14
C LYS A 3 20.01 21.05 66.88
N ILE A 4 19.82 20.45 65.70
CA ILE A 4 19.07 21.06 64.58
C ILE A 4 18.33 19.91 63.85
N PHE A 5 17.03 20.11 63.66
CA PHE A 5 16.17 19.38 62.73
C PHE A 5 16.12 20.19 61.44
N LEU A 6 16.00 19.57 60.27
CA LEU A 6 15.36 20.23 59.13
C LEU A 6 14.57 19.20 58.30
N LEU A 7 13.35 19.58 57.90
CA LEU A 7 12.44 18.81 57.05
C LEU A 7 12.46 19.35 55.61
N GLY A 8 11.93 18.54 54.68
CA GLY A 8 11.48 18.97 53.36
C GLY A 8 12.48 18.66 52.23
N LEU A 9 12.05 18.35 51.01
CA LEU A 9 10.68 18.28 50.48
C LEU A 9 10.64 17.24 49.33
N ILE A 10 9.52 16.54 49.18
CA ILE A 10 9.25 15.68 48.02
C ILE A 10 8.72 16.58 46.89
N SER A 11 9.42 16.66 45.76
CA SER A 11 8.95 17.31 44.54
C SER A 11 8.53 16.26 43.51
N LEU A 12 7.22 15.98 43.45
CA LEU A 12 6.60 15.30 42.33
C LEU A 12 6.61 16.25 41.11
N PHE A 13 7.33 15.88 40.06
CA PHE A 13 7.18 16.55 38.75
C PHE A 13 5.96 15.97 38.04
N ILE A 14 4.82 16.67 38.17
CA ILE A 14 3.65 16.48 37.31
C ILE A 14 3.89 17.37 36.09
N TRP A 15 4.06 16.78 34.90
CA TRP A 15 4.16 17.57 33.68
C TRP A 15 2.76 17.74 33.09
N SER A 16 2.20 18.94 33.24
CA SER A 16 0.97 19.37 32.57
C SER A 16 1.31 20.24 31.37
N CYS A 17 0.82 19.85 30.19
CA CYS A 17 0.54 20.76 29.07
C CYS A 17 -0.96 20.56 28.80
N SER A 18 -1.84 21.34 29.44
CA SER A 18 -2.21 22.72 29.05
C SER A 18 -3.02 22.71 27.77
N ASP A 19 -4.33 22.56 27.94
CA ASP A 19 -5.34 22.78 26.90
C ASP A 19 -5.39 24.27 26.52
N ASP A 20 -5.53 24.56 25.23
CA ASP A 20 -6.09 25.81 24.74
C ASP A 20 -7.21 25.46 23.76
N SER A 21 -8.46 25.49 24.25
CA SER A 21 -9.65 25.25 23.44
C SER A 21 -10.17 26.57 22.87
N SER A 22 -10.33 26.64 21.55
CA SER A 22 -11.15 27.67 20.92
C SER A 22 -12.07 27.02 19.89
N ASN A 23 -13.35 26.91 20.23
CA ASN A 23 -14.39 26.50 19.30
C ASN A 23 -14.54 27.56 18.20
N ASN A 24 -14.62 27.11 16.95
CA ASN A 24 -15.41 27.80 15.93
C ASN A 24 -16.13 26.75 15.08
N THR A 25 -17.43 26.67 15.27
CA THR A 25 -18.34 25.91 14.41
C THR A 25 -18.59 26.70 13.12
N SER A 26 -18.27 26.09 11.98
CA SER A 26 -18.81 26.51 10.69
C SER A 26 -19.03 25.28 9.83
N ASP A 27 -20.27 24.80 9.78
CA ASP A 27 -20.71 23.82 8.80
C ASP A 27 -20.46 24.41 7.41
N ASN A 28 -19.77 23.65 6.55
CA ASN A 28 -19.74 23.88 5.12
C ASN A 28 -19.73 22.51 4.43
N ASP A 29 -20.89 22.12 3.91
CA ASP A 29 -20.98 21.05 2.92
C ASP A 29 -20.19 21.47 1.69
N TYR A 30 -19.08 20.78 1.42
CA TYR A 30 -18.36 20.88 0.15
C TYR A 30 -18.39 19.53 -0.55
N ASP A 31 -19.42 19.38 -1.37
CA ASP A 31 -19.54 18.39 -2.42
C ASP A 31 -18.40 18.59 -3.43
N TRP A 32 -17.63 17.54 -3.72
CA TRP A 32 -16.55 17.58 -4.71
C TRP A 32 -16.63 16.40 -5.68
N ASP A 33 -17.29 16.65 -6.82
CA ASP A 33 -17.12 15.83 -8.01
C ASP A 33 -15.66 15.93 -8.50
N ILE A 34 -14.87 14.87 -8.35
CA ILE A 34 -13.58 14.71 -9.06
C ILE A 34 -13.74 13.70 -10.20
N ASP A 35 -14.19 14.24 -11.33
CA ASP A 35 -14.09 13.61 -12.66
C ASP A 35 -12.76 14.05 -13.31
N SER A 36 -11.64 13.38 -12.97
CA SER A 36 -10.33 13.65 -13.61
C SER A 36 -9.30 12.52 -13.49
N PHE A 37 -9.62 11.31 -13.93
CA PHE A 37 -8.61 10.28 -14.24
C PHE A 37 -8.49 10.04 -15.75
N ASN A 38 -7.73 10.91 -16.43
CA ASN A 38 -7.29 10.63 -17.80
C ASN A 38 -5.97 11.34 -18.15
N SER A 39 -4.84 10.71 -17.84
CA SER A 39 -3.51 11.14 -18.31
C SER A 39 -3.08 10.28 -19.50
N SER A 40 -3.21 10.84 -20.69
CA SER A 40 -2.82 10.19 -21.94
C SER A 40 -1.33 10.32 -22.22
N SER A 41 -0.65 9.21 -22.46
CA SER A 41 0.72 9.19 -22.99
C SER A 41 0.69 9.19 -24.52
N SER A 42 0.86 10.36 -25.14
CA SER A 42 1.01 10.49 -26.59
C SER A 42 2.50 10.61 -26.96
N ILE A 43 3.00 9.63 -27.72
CA ILE A 43 4.36 9.66 -28.27
C ILE A 43 4.37 10.58 -29.50
N GLN A 44 5.28 11.57 -29.50
CA GLN A 44 5.51 12.42 -30.66
C GLN A 44 6.27 11.67 -31.76
N SER A 45 5.82 11.83 -33.01
CA SER A 45 6.67 11.70 -34.20
C SER A 45 6.43 12.88 -35.14
N SER A 46 7.50 13.33 -35.79
CA SER A 46 7.59 14.64 -36.45
C SER A 46 6.98 14.69 -37.85
N SER A 47 6.49 15.88 -38.23
CA SER A 47 6.19 16.29 -39.61
C SER A 47 7.50 16.43 -40.44
N SER A 48 7.58 16.51 -41.78
CA SER A 48 6.61 16.69 -42.90
C SER A 48 7.05 15.80 -44.10
N GLN A 49 6.58 15.86 -45.37
CA GLN A 49 5.69 16.77 -46.12
C GLN A 49 5.12 16.07 -47.38
N ASP A 50 4.16 16.72 -48.05
CA ASP A 50 3.86 16.72 -49.50
C ASP A 50 3.30 15.48 -50.24
N SER A 51 1.99 15.62 -50.53
CA SER A 51 1.44 15.67 -51.89
C SER A 51 1.11 14.37 -52.70
N LEU A 52 -0.15 14.38 -53.17
CA LEU A 52 -0.63 13.88 -54.47
C LEU A 52 -0.85 12.36 -54.74
N ASN A 53 -2.11 11.96 -54.49
CA ASN A 53 -3.13 11.66 -55.53
C ASN A 53 -3.31 10.23 -56.11
N VAL A 54 -4.59 9.96 -56.45
CA VAL A 54 -5.18 8.93 -57.37
C VAL A 54 -5.70 7.60 -56.76
N GLU A 55 -7.05 7.51 -56.72
CA GLU A 55 -7.99 6.39 -57.05
C GLU A 55 -7.73 4.93 -56.54
N LEU A 56 -8.73 4.10 -56.19
CA LEU A 56 -9.86 3.72 -57.05
C LEU A 56 -10.97 2.91 -56.33
N SER A 57 -12.21 3.08 -56.82
CA SER A 57 -13.41 2.21 -56.77
C SER A 57 -13.95 1.61 -55.46
N SER A 58 -15.13 2.12 -55.11
CA SER A 58 -16.27 1.48 -54.46
C SER A 58 -16.72 0.10 -54.98
N ALA A 59 -17.29 -0.74 -54.09
CA ALA A 59 -18.52 -1.51 -54.33
C ALA A 59 -19.19 -1.93 -53.01
N LYS A 60 -20.52 -2.15 -53.01
CA LYS A 60 -21.38 -2.42 -51.84
C LYS A 60 -22.33 -3.58 -52.16
N VAL A 61 -22.45 -4.60 -51.30
CA VAL A 61 -23.51 -5.65 -51.40
C VAL A 61 -23.93 -6.14 -50.00
N GLU A 62 -25.21 -6.44 -49.82
CA GLU A 62 -25.82 -6.95 -48.58
C GLU A 62 -26.07 -8.47 -48.60
N SER A 63 -26.15 -9.07 -47.41
CA SER A 63 -26.98 -10.23 -46.99
C SER A 63 -27.23 -11.43 -47.94
N SER A 64 -26.87 -12.64 -47.49
CA SER A 64 -27.87 -13.68 -47.12
C SER A 64 -27.24 -15.01 -46.67
N SER A 65 -28.08 -15.89 -46.12
CA SER A 65 -27.77 -17.12 -45.38
C SER A 65 -27.38 -18.35 -46.22
N SER A 66 -26.59 -19.27 -45.66
CA SER A 66 -26.94 -20.71 -45.66
C SER A 66 -26.10 -21.52 -44.65
N VAL A 67 -26.67 -22.64 -44.20
CA VAL A 67 -26.10 -23.54 -43.17
C VAL A 67 -25.30 -24.68 -43.82
N THR A 68 -24.12 -25.00 -43.28
CA THR A 68 -23.51 -26.32 -43.45
C THR A 68 -23.02 -26.84 -42.10
N ASN A 69 -23.35 -28.10 -41.82
CA ASN A 69 -23.06 -28.78 -40.58
C ASN A 69 -21.74 -29.55 -40.72
N SER A 70 -20.77 -29.31 -39.83
CA SER A 70 -19.49 -30.02 -39.81
C SER A 70 -19.06 -30.29 -38.37
N SER A 71 -19.34 -31.50 -37.91
CA SER A 71 -18.90 -31.98 -36.59
C SER A 71 -17.38 -32.08 -36.54
N SER A 72 -16.76 -31.27 -35.69
CA SER A 72 -15.43 -31.53 -35.15
C SER A 72 -15.53 -31.59 -33.63
N SER A 73 -15.27 -32.78 -33.09
CA SER A 73 -15.20 -33.00 -31.65
C SER A 73 -13.93 -32.35 -31.11
N VAL A 74 -14.04 -31.07 -30.73
CA VAL A 74 -13.02 -30.43 -29.90
C VAL A 74 -12.99 -31.14 -28.56
N THR A 75 -11.94 -31.92 -28.34
CA THR A 75 -11.53 -32.35 -27.01
C THR A 75 -11.55 -31.13 -26.10
N SER A 76 -12.31 -31.22 -25.01
CA SER A 76 -12.31 -30.21 -23.96
C SER A 76 -10.92 -30.16 -23.35
N SER A 77 -10.07 -29.29 -23.90
CA SER A 77 -8.94 -28.75 -23.17
C SER A 77 -9.51 -28.15 -21.90
N SER A 78 -9.37 -28.86 -20.79
CA SER A 78 -9.63 -28.29 -19.48
C SER A 78 -8.67 -27.14 -19.33
N SER A 79 -9.16 -25.91 -19.57
CA SER A 79 -8.49 -24.72 -19.08
C SER A 79 -8.23 -24.97 -17.60
N GLU A 80 -6.96 -25.07 -17.22
CA GLU A 80 -6.59 -24.99 -15.82
C GLU A 80 -7.16 -23.65 -15.35
N LYS A 81 -8.22 -23.72 -14.54
CA LYS A 81 -8.65 -22.56 -13.79
C LYS A 81 -7.51 -22.34 -12.81
N ASP A 82 -6.86 -21.19 -12.90
CA ASP A 82 -6.04 -20.71 -11.79
C ASP A 82 -6.92 -20.75 -10.55
N ASP A 83 -6.61 -21.69 -9.65
CA ASP A 83 -7.34 -21.85 -8.40
C ASP A 83 -7.09 -20.59 -7.58
N VAL A 84 -8.10 -19.73 -7.54
CA VAL A 84 -8.15 -18.58 -6.65
C VAL A 84 -7.94 -19.11 -5.24
N ILE A 85 -6.80 -18.75 -4.64
CA ILE A 85 -6.47 -19.23 -3.30
C ILE A 85 -7.46 -18.60 -2.35
N SER A 86 -8.37 -19.42 -1.85
CA SER A 86 -9.23 -19.13 -0.72
C SER A 86 -8.99 -20.25 0.28
N CYS A 87 -8.59 -19.86 1.49
CA CYS A 87 -8.33 -20.79 2.59
C CYS A 87 -9.24 -20.54 3.79
N LYS A 88 -10.06 -19.49 3.76
CA LYS A 88 -10.94 -19.08 4.87
C LYS A 88 -12.35 -18.79 4.40
N THR A 89 -13.31 -19.23 5.20
CA THR A 89 -14.76 -19.07 5.01
C THR A 89 -15.39 -18.65 6.35
N GLU A 90 -16.72 -18.49 6.40
CA GLU A 90 -17.43 -18.22 7.66
C GLU A 90 -17.34 -19.38 8.67
N THR A 91 -17.15 -20.62 8.20
CA THR A 91 -17.22 -21.84 9.04
C THR A 91 -15.89 -22.57 9.20
N GLU A 92 -14.92 -22.33 8.32
CA GLU A 92 -13.63 -23.01 8.30
C GLU A 92 -12.49 -22.04 7.97
N ASP A 93 -11.37 -22.19 8.67
CA ASP A 93 -10.11 -21.48 8.39
C ASP A 93 -8.98 -22.50 8.28
N ASN A 94 -8.53 -22.70 7.04
CA ASN A 94 -7.46 -23.60 6.63
C ASN A 94 -6.20 -22.82 6.20
N CYS A 95 -6.12 -21.50 6.48
CA CYS A 95 -4.98 -20.68 6.12
C CYS A 95 -3.73 -21.02 6.97
N ILE A 96 -2.56 -20.94 6.36
CA ILE A 96 -1.29 -21.21 7.02
C ILE A 96 -0.76 -19.92 7.64
N TYR A 97 -0.99 -19.74 8.94
CA TYR A 97 -0.54 -18.59 9.70
C TYR A 97 0.85 -18.77 10.33
N GLY A 98 1.47 -17.65 10.67
CA GLY A 98 2.70 -17.57 11.44
C GLY A 98 2.75 -16.27 12.25
N THR A 99 3.92 -16.03 12.86
CA THR A 99 4.18 -14.82 13.65
C THR A 99 5.56 -14.28 13.33
N LEU A 100 5.64 -12.95 13.17
CA LEU A 100 6.87 -12.18 13.02
C LEU A 100 7.11 -11.38 14.30
N LEU A 101 8.16 -11.72 15.06
CA LEU A 101 8.65 -10.91 16.17
C LEU A 101 9.63 -9.87 15.63
N ASP A 102 9.33 -8.58 15.83
CA ASP A 102 10.26 -7.49 15.58
C ASP A 102 11.14 -7.26 16.82
N GLU A 103 12.36 -7.79 16.79
CA GLU A 103 13.33 -7.67 17.90
C GLU A 103 13.73 -6.20 18.20
N ARG A 104 13.41 -5.24 17.33
CA ARG A 104 13.81 -3.83 17.49
C ARG A 104 12.96 -3.10 18.53
N ASP A 105 11.69 -3.49 18.68
CA ASP A 105 10.71 -2.93 19.62
C ASP A 105 9.92 -3.98 20.43
N GLY A 106 10.07 -5.27 20.13
CA GLY A 106 9.40 -6.40 20.79
C GLY A 106 7.98 -6.69 20.27
N LYS A 107 7.51 -6.00 19.22
CA LYS A 107 6.15 -6.19 18.70
C LYS A 107 6.07 -7.47 17.86
N SER A 108 5.05 -8.27 18.13
CA SER A 108 4.71 -9.46 17.32
C SER A 108 3.58 -9.12 16.35
N TYR A 109 3.75 -9.50 15.09
CA TYR A 109 2.78 -9.33 14.00
C TYR A 109 2.35 -10.69 13.47
N LYS A 110 1.06 -10.85 13.15
CA LYS A 110 0.55 -12.02 12.43
C LYS A 110 1.07 -12.03 11.00
N THR A 111 1.39 -13.24 10.51
CA THR A 111 1.76 -13.47 9.11
C THR A 111 0.90 -14.57 8.52
N VAL A 112 0.75 -14.56 7.21
CA VAL A 112 0.06 -15.62 6.45
C VAL A 112 0.92 -16.04 5.26
N LYS A 113 0.89 -17.33 4.94
CA LYS A 113 1.60 -17.89 3.79
C LYS A 113 0.68 -17.93 2.57
N ILE A 114 1.13 -17.32 1.48
CA ILE A 114 0.39 -17.18 0.23
C ILE A 114 1.27 -17.77 -0.88
N LYS A 115 0.82 -18.89 -1.47
CA LYS A 115 1.67 -19.83 -2.24
C LYS A 115 2.97 -20.15 -1.49
N ASN A 116 4.09 -19.61 -1.96
CA ASN A 116 5.42 -19.84 -1.41
C ASN A 116 5.93 -18.71 -0.52
N THR A 117 5.31 -17.52 -0.57
CA THR A 117 5.78 -16.31 0.11
C THR A 117 4.98 -16.05 1.39
N TRP A 118 5.66 -15.60 2.44
CA TRP A 118 5.07 -15.10 3.67
C TRP A 118 4.80 -13.61 3.58
N TRP A 119 3.62 -13.20 4.01
CA TRP A 119 3.19 -11.80 4.06
C TRP A 119 2.78 -11.42 5.48
N MET A 120 3.04 -10.16 5.88
CA MET A 120 2.41 -9.59 7.08
C MET A 120 0.90 -9.43 6.88
N ALA A 121 0.10 -9.96 7.81
CA ALA A 121 -1.35 -9.78 7.87
C ALA A 121 -1.77 -8.58 8.74
N GLU A 122 -0.81 -7.95 9.42
CA GLU A 122 -0.97 -6.75 10.24
C GLU A 122 -0.01 -5.67 9.75
N ASN A 123 -0.39 -4.40 9.86
CA ASN A 123 0.42 -3.29 9.35
C ASN A 123 1.58 -2.97 10.31
N LEU A 124 2.76 -2.64 9.77
CA LEU A 124 3.93 -2.26 10.57
C LEU A 124 3.63 -1.04 11.47
N ASN A 125 4.09 -1.09 12.73
CA ASN A 125 3.94 -0.02 13.73
C ASN A 125 5.27 0.32 14.42
N TYR A 126 6.39 0.05 13.75
CA TYR A 126 7.74 0.40 14.22
C TYR A 126 7.95 1.93 14.21
N ALA A 127 8.58 2.49 15.24
CA ALA A 127 8.62 3.93 15.49
C ALA A 127 9.93 4.49 16.08
N ASP A 128 10.98 3.66 16.25
CA ASP A 128 12.22 4.06 16.91
C ASP A 128 13.11 4.93 16.01
N SER A 129 12.80 6.23 15.99
CA SER A 129 13.57 7.24 15.25
C SER A 129 14.96 7.55 15.83
N LEU A 130 15.35 6.92 16.95
CA LEU A 130 16.72 7.01 17.47
C LEU A 130 17.61 5.94 16.85
N LYS A 131 17.11 4.70 16.72
CA LYS A 131 17.79 3.61 16.01
C LYS A 131 17.67 3.73 14.49
N THR A 132 16.57 4.30 13.99
CA THR A 132 16.25 4.38 12.57
C THR A 132 15.93 5.85 12.20
N PRO A 133 16.95 6.69 11.96
CA PRO A 133 16.76 8.14 11.83
C PRO A 133 15.89 8.59 10.66
N SER A 134 15.73 7.74 9.64
CA SER A 134 14.80 7.96 8.50
C SER A 134 13.34 8.11 8.92
N LEU A 135 12.94 7.60 10.09
CA LEU A 135 11.59 7.76 10.66
C LEU A 135 11.33 9.17 11.21
N LYS A 136 12.37 9.97 11.46
CA LYS A 136 12.26 11.23 12.23
C LYS A 136 11.41 12.27 11.47
N GLY A 137 10.19 12.48 11.93
CA GLY A 137 9.22 13.38 11.28
C GLY A 137 8.66 12.83 9.96
N LYS A 138 8.81 11.52 9.70
CA LYS A 138 8.36 10.83 8.49
C LYS A 138 7.48 9.60 8.77
N SER A 139 6.94 9.51 9.99
CA SER A 139 5.98 8.48 10.40
C SER A 139 4.89 9.07 11.29
N TRP A 140 3.64 8.66 11.06
CA TRP A 140 2.45 9.17 11.75
C TRP A 140 1.49 8.04 12.15
N ARG A 141 0.63 8.35 13.13
CA ARG A 141 -0.61 7.60 13.38
C ARG A 141 -1.69 8.15 12.45
N TYR A 142 -2.59 7.30 11.98
CA TYR A 142 -3.76 7.80 11.24
C TYR A 142 -4.57 8.76 12.13
N ASP A 143 -4.91 9.93 11.60
CA ASP A 143 -5.62 11.02 12.28
C ASP A 143 -4.99 11.47 13.63
N ASN A 144 -3.68 11.26 13.79
CA ASN A 144 -2.90 11.50 15.03
C ASN A 144 -3.39 10.78 16.31
N SER A 145 -4.50 10.04 16.26
CA SER A 145 -5.11 9.35 17.39
C SER A 145 -4.22 8.22 17.94
N PRO A 146 -4.10 8.05 19.28
CA PRO A 146 -3.35 6.94 19.87
C PRO A 146 -3.96 5.58 19.54
N ASP A 147 -5.30 5.46 19.53
CA ASP A 147 -6.01 4.18 19.34
C ASP A 147 -5.82 3.62 17.92
N ASN A 148 -5.67 4.52 16.94
CA ASN A 148 -5.42 4.15 15.54
C ASN A 148 -4.07 3.46 15.34
N CYS A 149 -3.08 3.65 16.23
CA CYS A 149 -1.77 3.02 16.14
C CYS A 149 -1.86 1.49 16.33
N GLU A 150 -2.61 1.04 17.32
CA GLU A 150 -2.75 -0.39 17.60
C GLU A 150 -3.71 -1.09 16.64
N LYS A 151 -4.70 -0.36 16.11
CA LYS A 151 -5.65 -0.89 15.13
C LYS A 151 -5.11 -0.94 13.70
N PHE A 152 -4.50 0.14 13.22
CA PHE A 152 -4.14 0.33 11.80
C PHE A 152 -2.63 0.34 11.53
N GLY A 153 -1.80 0.25 12.59
CA GLY A 153 -0.36 0.43 12.48
C GLY A 153 0.01 1.91 12.26
N ARG A 154 1.04 2.14 11.44
CA ARG A 154 1.54 3.49 11.12
C ARG A 154 1.56 3.75 9.62
N LEU A 155 1.57 5.04 9.32
CA LEU A 155 1.84 5.58 8.00
C LEU A 155 3.28 6.09 7.96
N TYR A 156 3.99 5.85 6.86
CA TYR A 156 5.39 6.21 6.64
C TYR A 156 5.55 6.88 5.29
N THR A 157 6.40 7.90 5.14
CA THR A 157 6.78 8.34 3.77
C THR A 157 7.61 7.27 3.07
N TRP A 158 7.71 7.33 1.74
CA TRP A 158 8.52 6.33 1.03
C TRP A 158 10.00 6.38 1.45
N ALA A 159 10.55 7.57 1.69
CA ALA A 159 11.90 7.76 2.26
C ALA A 159 12.10 7.05 3.61
N ALA A 160 11.07 7.06 4.47
CA ALA A 160 11.07 6.31 5.72
C ALA A 160 10.91 4.80 5.46
N ALA A 161 10.03 4.39 4.54
CA ALA A 161 9.80 2.99 4.20
C ALA A 161 11.08 2.27 3.74
N ILE A 162 11.85 2.88 2.85
CA ILE A 162 13.11 2.33 2.32
C ILE A 162 14.31 2.48 3.27
N ASP A 163 14.13 3.12 4.44
CA ASP A 163 15.22 3.55 5.34
C ASP A 163 16.31 4.37 4.63
N SER A 164 15.92 5.47 3.98
CA SER A 164 16.84 6.21 3.08
C SER A 164 18.10 6.77 3.74
N VAL A 165 18.10 6.97 5.05
CA VAL A 165 19.30 7.37 5.80
C VAL A 165 20.34 6.26 5.79
N LYS A 166 19.93 4.99 5.92
CA LYS A 166 20.84 3.84 5.86
C LYS A 166 21.49 3.70 4.48
N PHE A 167 20.74 4.00 3.41
CA PHE A 167 21.31 4.12 2.06
C PHE A 167 22.28 5.29 1.94
N ALA A 168 21.97 6.47 2.50
CA ALA A 168 22.85 7.64 2.45
C ALA A 168 24.17 7.43 3.24
N THR A 169 24.15 6.58 4.28
CA THR A 169 25.32 6.24 5.11
C THR A 169 25.94 4.88 4.79
N ASP A 170 25.65 4.27 3.63
CA ASP A 170 26.29 3.00 3.26
C ASP A 170 27.78 3.22 2.90
N ASP A 171 28.68 2.47 3.55
CA ASP A 171 30.14 2.61 3.37
C ASP A 171 30.64 2.25 1.96
N LYS A 172 29.86 1.52 1.15
CA LYS A 172 30.25 1.00 -0.16
C LYS A 172 29.63 1.77 -1.31
N ASN A 173 28.37 2.18 -1.16
CA ASN A 173 27.56 2.80 -2.20
C ASN A 173 26.53 3.78 -1.59
N PRO A 174 26.96 4.92 -1.04
CA PRO A 174 26.06 5.88 -0.40
C PRO A 174 25.12 6.54 -1.41
N GLN A 175 23.81 6.61 -1.11
CA GLN A 175 22.78 7.19 -1.98
C GLN A 175 21.85 8.15 -1.23
N GLU A 176 21.76 9.41 -1.68
CA GLU A 176 20.82 10.40 -1.14
C GLU A 176 19.48 10.40 -1.88
N CYS A 177 18.56 9.49 -1.54
CA CYS A 177 17.25 9.38 -2.22
C CYS A 177 16.04 9.25 -1.29
N GLY A 178 14.87 8.99 -1.88
CA GLY A 178 13.58 8.80 -1.20
C GLY A 178 12.83 10.10 -0.92
N ASP A 179 13.51 11.15 -0.46
CA ASP A 179 12.86 12.38 0.00
C ASP A 179 12.66 13.39 -1.15
N GLY A 180 11.74 13.07 -2.06
CA GLY A 180 11.52 13.82 -3.31
C GLY A 180 12.69 13.72 -4.31
N ARG A 181 13.64 12.81 -4.05
CA ARG A 181 14.82 12.55 -4.87
C ARG A 181 14.80 11.11 -5.36
N ASN A 182 15.21 10.91 -6.60
CA ASN A 182 15.33 9.57 -7.17
C ASN A 182 16.59 8.88 -6.69
N CYS A 183 16.50 7.59 -6.47
CA CYS A 183 17.63 6.72 -6.21
C CYS A 183 18.47 6.58 -7.49
N VAL A 184 19.78 6.46 -7.31
CA VAL A 184 20.69 6.32 -8.45
C VAL A 184 20.62 4.90 -9.00
N GLN A 185 21.12 4.69 -10.21
CA GLN A 185 20.90 3.50 -11.05
C GLN A 185 21.39 2.14 -10.47
N SER A 186 21.90 2.12 -9.23
CA SER A 186 22.29 0.93 -8.47
C SER A 186 21.27 0.65 -7.35
N TRP A 187 20.01 0.42 -7.73
CA TRP A 187 18.97 -0.04 -6.81
C TRP A 187 19.14 -1.54 -6.52
N PRO A 188 19.03 -2.02 -5.26
CA PRO A 188 19.17 -3.44 -4.97
C PRO A 188 17.89 -4.22 -5.29
N ASP A 189 18.04 -5.47 -5.75
CA ASP A 189 16.92 -6.39 -6.05
C ASP A 189 15.98 -6.62 -4.86
N LYS A 190 16.47 -6.42 -3.62
CA LYS A 190 15.72 -6.63 -2.37
C LYS A 190 15.99 -5.47 -1.42
N VAL A 191 14.92 -4.76 -1.04
CA VAL A 191 14.97 -3.63 -0.12
C VAL A 191 14.34 -4.03 1.21
N GLN A 192 15.17 -4.29 2.23
CA GLN A 192 14.67 -4.48 3.59
C GLN A 192 13.92 -3.22 4.08
N GLY A 193 14.51 -2.04 3.85
CA GLY A 193 14.00 -0.79 4.39
C GLY A 193 13.79 -0.88 5.90
N ILE A 194 12.63 -0.42 6.38
CA ILE A 194 12.26 -0.54 7.80
C ILE A 194 11.53 -1.83 8.17
N CYS A 195 11.49 -2.84 7.29
CA CYS A 195 11.04 -4.17 7.67
C CYS A 195 11.98 -4.83 8.68
N PRO A 196 11.47 -5.75 9.54
CA PRO A 196 12.32 -6.53 10.45
C PRO A 196 13.36 -7.38 9.70
N ASP A 197 14.40 -7.82 10.40
CA ASP A 197 15.51 -8.55 9.77
C ASP A 197 15.04 -9.85 9.08
N GLY A 198 15.50 -10.05 7.85
CA GLY A 198 15.09 -11.17 7.00
C GLY A 198 13.70 -11.02 6.35
N TRP A 199 13.08 -9.85 6.46
CA TRP A 199 11.88 -9.43 5.70
C TRP A 199 12.21 -8.23 4.81
N GLN A 200 11.38 -7.97 3.80
CA GLN A 200 11.58 -6.87 2.85
C GLN A 200 10.28 -6.14 2.52
N LEU A 201 10.40 -4.93 1.98
CA LEU A 201 9.31 -4.31 1.21
C LEU A 201 9.09 -5.13 -0.07
N PRO A 202 7.84 -5.38 -0.49
CA PRO A 202 7.58 -6.02 -1.77
C PRO A 202 7.98 -5.09 -2.92
N ASP A 203 8.58 -5.62 -3.99
CA ASP A 203 8.74 -4.88 -5.25
C ASP A 203 7.44 -4.91 -6.10
N HIS A 204 7.43 -4.18 -7.22
CA HIS A 204 6.31 -4.13 -8.17
C HIS A 204 5.86 -5.52 -8.63
N ASP A 205 6.80 -6.42 -8.94
CA ASP A 205 6.49 -7.73 -9.49
C ASP A 205 5.97 -8.67 -8.40
N GLN A 206 6.50 -8.57 -7.17
CA GLN A 206 5.93 -9.25 -6.00
C GLN A 206 4.50 -8.78 -5.72
N LEU A 207 4.22 -7.48 -5.81
CA LEU A 207 2.86 -6.94 -5.65
C LEU A 207 1.92 -7.37 -6.80
N ALA A 208 2.39 -7.35 -8.05
CA ALA A 208 1.60 -7.73 -9.22
C ALA A 208 1.24 -9.23 -9.20
N ASN A 209 2.23 -10.09 -8.92
CA ASN A 209 2.01 -11.53 -8.77
C ASN A 209 1.10 -11.83 -7.57
N PHE A 210 1.25 -11.11 -6.46
CA PHE A 210 0.34 -11.25 -5.32
C PHE A 210 -1.13 -10.98 -5.67
N ILE A 211 -1.42 -9.92 -6.43
CA ILE A 211 -2.79 -9.65 -6.92
C ILE A 211 -3.31 -10.80 -7.79
N ILE A 212 -2.48 -11.33 -8.69
CA ILE A 212 -2.84 -12.46 -9.57
C ILE A 212 -3.13 -13.72 -8.74
N ASP A 213 -2.29 -14.03 -7.76
CA ASP A 213 -2.38 -15.20 -6.89
C ASP A 213 -3.67 -15.27 -6.06
N VAL A 214 -4.33 -14.13 -5.82
CA VAL A 214 -5.54 -14.01 -4.99
C VAL A 214 -6.82 -13.78 -5.80
N GLY A 215 -6.77 -13.99 -7.13
CA GLY A 215 -7.91 -13.94 -8.04
C GLY A 215 -7.90 -12.79 -9.06
N GLY A 216 -6.86 -11.96 -9.05
CA GLY A 216 -6.67 -10.87 -10.00
C GLY A 216 -7.32 -9.55 -9.60
N TYR A 217 -6.93 -8.49 -10.31
CA TYR A 217 -7.25 -7.10 -9.98
C TYR A 217 -8.72 -6.85 -9.65
N ALA A 218 -9.64 -7.38 -10.45
CA ALA A 218 -11.08 -7.11 -10.35
C ALA A 218 -11.74 -7.57 -9.03
N THR A 219 -11.20 -8.60 -8.36
CA THR A 219 -11.80 -9.24 -7.18
C THR A 219 -10.87 -9.26 -5.96
N ALA A 220 -9.58 -8.97 -6.14
CA ALA A 220 -8.59 -8.94 -5.06
C ALA A 220 -8.96 -8.00 -3.91
N GLY A 221 -9.72 -6.92 -4.17
CA GLY A 221 -10.24 -6.06 -3.10
C GLY A 221 -11.19 -6.81 -2.18
N VAL A 222 -12.18 -7.54 -2.72
CA VAL A 222 -13.06 -8.40 -1.92
C VAL A 222 -12.28 -9.50 -1.20
N THR A 223 -11.37 -10.21 -1.89
CA THR A 223 -10.59 -11.30 -1.30
C THR A 223 -9.74 -10.86 -0.09
N LEU A 224 -9.16 -9.65 -0.15
CA LEU A 224 -8.15 -9.18 0.79
C LEU A 224 -8.68 -8.22 1.87
N LYS A 225 -9.74 -7.45 1.60
CA LYS A 225 -10.29 -6.48 2.56
C LYS A 225 -10.87 -7.19 3.79
N SER A 226 -10.75 -6.54 4.94
CA SER A 226 -11.35 -6.97 6.20
C SER A 226 -12.87 -7.05 6.10
N GLN A 227 -13.46 -7.98 6.87
CA GLN A 227 -14.90 -8.22 6.94
C GLN A 227 -15.71 -7.08 7.60
N SER A 228 -15.04 -6.04 8.10
CA SER A 228 -15.67 -4.86 8.69
C SER A 228 -14.76 -3.64 8.63
N GLY A 229 -15.36 -2.46 8.81
CA GLY A 229 -14.67 -1.17 8.97
C GLY A 229 -14.60 -0.31 7.72
N TRP A 230 -14.96 -0.85 6.54
CA TRP A 230 -14.97 -0.12 5.28
C TRP A 230 -16.24 0.72 5.11
N TYR A 231 -16.13 1.85 4.40
CA TYR A 231 -17.24 2.76 4.14
C TYR A 231 -18.22 2.19 3.11
N ASN A 232 -19.50 2.61 3.15
CA ASN A 232 -20.57 2.17 2.25
C ASN A 232 -20.66 0.64 2.05
N ASP A 233 -20.51 -0.13 3.13
CA ASP A 233 -20.51 -1.61 3.12
C ASP A 233 -19.45 -2.26 2.20
N GLY A 234 -18.43 -1.51 1.76
CA GLY A 234 -17.33 -1.96 0.89
C GLY A 234 -16.32 -2.93 1.55
N ASN A 235 -16.78 -3.73 2.51
CA ASN A 235 -16.00 -4.73 3.23
C ASN A 235 -15.60 -5.89 2.30
N GLY A 236 -14.51 -6.57 2.65
CA GLY A 236 -14.10 -7.80 1.97
C GLY A 236 -14.56 -9.06 2.69
N SER A 237 -14.17 -10.21 2.16
CA SER A 237 -14.39 -11.53 2.77
C SER A 237 -13.25 -11.98 3.69
N ASP A 238 -12.07 -11.37 3.58
CA ASP A 238 -10.81 -11.85 4.18
C ASP A 238 -10.56 -13.35 3.89
N ALA A 239 -10.84 -13.80 2.67
CA ALA A 239 -10.84 -15.22 2.29
C ALA A 239 -9.46 -15.92 2.36
N ILE A 240 -8.39 -15.16 2.64
CA ILE A 240 -7.04 -15.69 2.84
C ILE A 240 -6.38 -15.24 4.15
N GLY A 241 -7.11 -14.63 5.08
CA GLY A 241 -6.54 -14.19 6.37
C GLY A 241 -5.49 -13.07 6.27
N PHE A 242 -5.50 -12.31 5.16
CA PHE A 242 -4.61 -11.15 4.98
C PHE A 242 -5.17 -9.89 5.67
N ASN A 243 -6.50 -9.74 5.77
CA ASN A 243 -7.19 -8.76 6.60
C ASN A 243 -6.71 -7.30 6.39
N VAL A 244 -6.95 -6.73 5.21
CA VAL A 244 -6.67 -5.30 4.95
C VAL A 244 -7.73 -4.44 5.64
N LEU A 245 -7.29 -3.70 6.66
CA LEU A 245 -8.09 -2.65 7.31
C LEU A 245 -7.96 -1.32 6.53
N PRO A 246 -8.98 -0.46 6.50
CA PRO A 246 -8.89 0.88 5.91
C PRO A 246 -8.07 1.78 6.83
N SER A 247 -6.75 1.69 6.69
CA SER A 247 -5.77 2.42 7.51
C SER A 247 -5.68 3.91 7.18
N GLY A 248 -6.37 4.33 6.11
CA GLY A 248 -6.28 5.65 5.55
C GLY A 248 -4.89 5.97 5.01
N ILE A 249 -4.73 7.23 4.61
CA ILE A 249 -3.51 7.82 4.07
C ILE A 249 -3.26 9.19 4.70
N ARG A 250 -2.04 9.73 4.52
CA ARG A 250 -1.71 11.12 4.88
C ARG A 250 -0.99 11.80 3.71
N PHE A 251 -1.49 12.95 3.29
CA PHE A 251 -0.90 13.75 2.22
C PHE A 251 0.28 14.60 2.71
N GLU A 252 1.03 15.21 1.79
CA GLU A 252 2.19 16.06 2.11
C GLU A 252 1.81 17.26 3.01
N ASN A 253 0.71 17.94 2.70
CA ASN A 253 0.14 19.05 3.48
C ASN A 253 -0.26 18.66 4.92
N GLY A 254 -0.31 17.37 5.22
CA GLY A 254 -0.65 16.80 6.52
C GLY A 254 -2.13 16.55 6.80
N SER A 255 -3.02 16.72 5.81
CA SER A 255 -4.37 16.17 5.92
C SER A 255 -4.35 14.65 5.80
N PHE A 256 -5.35 14.01 6.42
CA PHE A 256 -5.59 12.58 6.36
C PHE A 256 -6.82 12.30 5.50
N ASP A 257 -6.89 11.09 4.95
CA ASP A 257 -8.08 10.58 4.28
C ASP A 257 -8.33 9.12 4.71
N SER A 258 -9.58 8.81 5.08
CA SER A 258 -10.07 7.52 5.53
C SER A 258 -10.48 6.57 4.41
N LEU A 259 -10.55 7.06 3.17
CA LEU A 259 -11.21 6.40 2.03
C LEU A 259 -10.40 5.25 1.39
N GLY A 260 -9.54 4.56 2.16
CA GLY A 260 -8.90 3.35 1.65
C GLY A 260 -7.79 2.77 2.52
N ALA A 261 -7.04 1.86 1.91
CA ALA A 261 -5.76 1.37 2.40
C ALA A 261 -4.74 1.37 1.27
N VAL A 262 -3.53 1.85 1.55
CA VAL A 262 -2.43 1.90 0.58
C VAL A 262 -1.17 1.35 1.27
N PHE A 263 -0.41 0.56 0.53
CA PHE A 263 0.82 -0.08 1.00
C PHE A 263 2.00 0.27 0.09
N TRP A 264 3.11 0.70 0.69
CA TRP A 264 4.35 0.93 -0.07
C TRP A 264 4.96 -0.36 -0.59
N GLY A 265 5.32 -0.35 -1.87
CA GLY A 265 6.36 -1.19 -2.44
C GLY A 265 7.72 -0.50 -2.44
N SER A 266 8.75 -1.25 -2.82
CA SER A 266 10.13 -0.76 -2.97
C SER A 266 10.49 -0.28 -4.38
N THR A 267 9.65 -0.53 -5.39
CA THR A 267 9.94 -0.08 -6.76
C THR A 267 9.76 1.43 -6.88
N GLU A 268 10.85 2.11 -7.24
CA GLU A 268 10.85 3.53 -7.54
C GLU A 268 10.39 3.79 -8.98
N VAL A 269 9.61 4.85 -9.18
CA VAL A 269 9.30 5.41 -10.49
C VAL A 269 9.56 6.92 -10.53
N MET A 270 9.49 7.53 -11.73
CA MET A 270 9.87 8.91 -12.06
C MET A 270 9.85 9.93 -10.91
N SER A 271 8.70 10.19 -10.29
CA SER A 271 8.52 11.10 -9.15
C SER A 271 7.85 10.42 -7.94
N GLY A 272 7.62 9.12 -8.04
CA GLY A 272 6.78 8.34 -7.12
C GLY A 272 7.37 6.98 -6.79
N ALA A 273 6.60 6.15 -6.11
CA ALA A 273 6.91 4.74 -5.94
C ALA A 273 5.65 3.89 -6.06
N THR A 274 5.81 2.64 -6.47
CA THR A 274 4.70 1.72 -6.64
C THR A 274 4.06 1.40 -5.30
N THR A 275 2.73 1.39 -5.29
CA THR A 275 1.90 1.03 -4.14
C THR A 275 0.86 -0.01 -4.52
N LEU A 276 0.47 -0.83 -3.55
CA LEU A 276 -0.75 -1.63 -3.62
C LEU A 276 -1.88 -0.83 -2.96
N TYR A 277 -2.99 -0.60 -3.67
CA TYR A 277 -4.12 0.21 -3.19
C TYR A 277 -5.45 -0.56 -3.15
N PHE A 278 -6.26 -0.18 -2.16
CA PHE A 278 -7.62 -0.65 -1.93
C PHE A 278 -8.51 0.58 -1.72
N TYR A 279 -9.48 0.77 -2.61
CA TYR A 279 -10.46 1.85 -2.50
C TYR A 279 -11.63 1.44 -1.61
N TYR A 280 -12.33 2.43 -1.06
CA TYR A 280 -13.25 2.19 0.06
C TYR A 280 -14.45 1.30 -0.30
N ASP A 281 -15.12 1.55 -1.44
CA ASP A 281 -16.35 0.89 -1.87
C ASP A 281 -16.18 -0.08 -3.06
N TYR A 282 -15.08 -0.01 -3.81
CA TYR A 282 -14.85 -0.92 -4.94
C TYR A 282 -14.39 -2.34 -4.54
N GLU A 283 -14.78 -3.31 -5.36
CA GLU A 283 -14.40 -4.73 -5.24
C GLU A 283 -12.96 -5.03 -5.67
N TYR A 284 -12.35 -4.14 -6.46
CA TYR A 284 -11.03 -4.35 -7.05
C TYR A 284 -9.90 -3.90 -6.11
N ALA A 285 -8.70 -4.41 -6.34
CA ALA A 285 -7.45 -3.87 -5.81
C ALA A 285 -6.44 -3.74 -6.94
N GLY A 286 -5.46 -2.84 -6.82
CA GLY A 286 -4.54 -2.59 -7.92
C GLY A 286 -3.20 -2.01 -7.50
N LEU A 287 -2.37 -1.74 -8.51
CA LEU A 287 -1.12 -1.02 -8.35
C LEU A 287 -1.27 0.40 -8.87
N LEU A 288 -0.74 1.37 -8.12
CA LEU A 288 -0.61 2.76 -8.54
C LEU A 288 0.74 3.30 -8.08
N ASP A 289 1.30 4.20 -8.87
CA ASP A 289 2.47 4.98 -8.48
C ASP A 289 2.03 6.24 -7.73
N GLN A 290 2.63 6.49 -6.57
CA GLN A 290 2.19 7.54 -5.65
C GLN A 290 3.35 8.44 -5.22
N GLU A 291 3.04 9.69 -4.85
CA GLU A 291 4.03 10.68 -4.46
C GLU A 291 4.81 10.27 -3.19
N LYS A 292 6.15 10.32 -3.26
CA LYS A 292 7.05 9.86 -2.18
C LYS A 292 6.88 10.62 -0.85
N SER A 293 6.30 11.82 -0.90
CA SER A 293 6.02 12.69 0.25
C SER A 293 4.75 12.31 1.02
N TYR A 294 3.84 11.53 0.42
CA TYR A 294 2.66 11.01 1.11
C TYR A 294 3.08 9.90 2.08
N ALA A 295 2.20 9.55 3.03
CA ALA A 295 2.46 8.49 3.99
C ALA A 295 1.40 7.39 3.94
N PHE A 296 1.88 6.15 3.77
CA PHE A 296 1.08 4.93 3.63
C PHE A 296 1.55 3.83 4.58
N SER A 297 0.75 2.78 4.73
CA SER A 297 1.10 1.63 5.55
C SER A 297 2.18 0.76 4.89
N ILE A 298 2.76 -0.15 5.68
CA ILE A 298 3.74 -1.13 5.21
C ILE A 298 3.30 -2.52 5.64
N ARG A 299 3.41 -3.47 4.71
CA ARG A 299 3.34 -4.91 4.96
C ARG A 299 4.55 -5.56 4.32
N CYS A 300 5.38 -6.16 5.15
CA CYS A 300 6.61 -6.78 4.70
C CYS A 300 6.35 -8.19 4.16
N VAL A 301 7.24 -8.64 3.28
CA VAL A 301 7.23 -9.97 2.67
C VAL A 301 8.53 -10.72 2.93
N LYS A 302 8.46 -12.04 2.80
CA LYS A 302 9.59 -12.95 2.95
C LYS A 302 9.37 -14.23 2.14
N ASP A 303 10.40 -14.66 1.40
CA ASP A 303 10.42 -15.94 0.67
C ASP A 303 10.73 -17.13 1.61
#